data_AF-A0A7S2W0N6-F1
#
_entry.id   AF-A0A7S2W0N6-F1
#
_cell.length_a   1.000
_cell.length_b   1.000
_cell.length_c   1.000
_cell.angle_alpha   90.00
_cell.angle_beta   90.00
_cell.angle_gamma   90.00
#
_symmetry.space_group_name_H-M   'P 1'
#
loop_
_entity.id
_entity.type
_entity.pdbx_description
1 polymer ?
#
loop_
_entity_poly.entity_id
_entity_poly.type
_entity_poly.pdbx_seq_one_letter_code
_entity_poly.pdbx_strand_id
1 'polypeptide(L)'
;MIPSMEQVAKKDGINMSYAGNIGNTFDSHRLIWKAHADGGSELQDRIVEELFKAYFENEKSLGDHDVLKECAEKAGMDATPLLNDQSMGQEETLAEMEEFRTKYRCSGVPFFVFDGKYDLSGAQPPEEIVSVLERLLD
;
A
#
# COMPACT_ATOMS: atom_id res chain seq x y z
N MET A 1 10.54 15.27 10.47
CA MET A 1 9.83 14.15 9.84
C MET A 1 10.63 13.62 8.66
N ILE A 2 10.76 14.36 7.55
CA ILE A 2 11.52 13.94 6.34
C ILE A 2 12.95 13.44 6.63
N PRO A 3 13.82 14.16 7.37
CA PRO A 3 15.20 13.69 7.61
C PRO A 3 15.27 12.39 8.42
N SER A 4 14.25 12.11 9.23
CA SER A 4 14.17 10.86 10.01
C SER A 4 13.71 9.70 9.14
N MET A 5 12.81 9.95 8.19
CA MET A 5 12.33 8.93 7.24
C MET A 5 13.45 8.53 6.28
N GLU A 6 14.19 9.49 5.73
CA GLU A 6 15.35 9.23 4.86
C GLU A 6 16.41 8.34 5.54
N GLN A 7 16.70 8.61 6.82
CA GLN A 7 17.67 7.82 7.58
C GLN A 7 17.22 6.39 7.83
N VAL A 8 15.93 6.17 8.05
CA VAL A 8 15.36 4.82 8.23
C VAL A 8 15.34 4.10 6.89
N ALA A 9 14.74 4.70 5.87
CA ALA A 9 14.61 4.13 4.53
C ALA A 9 15.97 3.75 3.91
N LYS A 10 17.00 4.56 4.12
CA LYS A 10 18.36 4.27 3.64
C LYS A 10 18.96 2.98 4.24
N LYS A 11 18.61 2.63 5.49
CA LYS A 11 19.06 1.36 6.10
C LYS A 11 18.44 0.15 5.40
N ASP A 12 17.26 0.34 4.84
CA ASP A 12 16.49 -0.67 4.11
C ASP A 12 16.72 -0.60 2.59
N GLY A 13 17.67 0.24 2.13
CA GLY A 13 18.05 0.35 0.73
C GLY A 13 17.12 1.21 -0.14
N ILE A 14 16.17 1.93 0.47
CA ILE A 14 15.21 2.79 -0.23
C ILE A 14 15.78 4.20 -0.40
N ASN A 15 15.87 4.66 -1.65
CA ASN A 15 16.44 5.97 -2.00
C ASN A 15 15.33 7.02 -2.08
N MET A 16 14.87 7.50 -0.93
CA MET A 16 13.76 8.44 -0.88
C MET A 16 14.05 9.75 -1.61
N SER A 17 13.06 10.21 -2.38
CA SER A 17 13.03 11.50 -3.06
C SER A 17 11.69 12.19 -2.80
N TYR A 18 11.72 13.51 -2.61
CA TYR A 18 10.58 14.28 -2.09
C TYR A 18 10.20 15.49 -2.96
N ALA A 19 10.74 15.63 -4.17
CA ALA A 19 10.35 16.73 -5.06
C ALA A 19 9.07 16.42 -5.88
N GLY A 20 8.52 15.21 -5.74
CA GLY A 20 7.30 14.78 -6.40
C GLY A 20 6.03 15.43 -5.85
N ASN A 21 4.93 15.30 -6.62
CA ASN A 21 3.63 15.82 -6.24
C ASN A 21 2.82 14.78 -5.44
N ILE A 22 2.12 15.26 -4.40
CA ILE A 22 1.14 14.46 -3.66
C ILE A 22 -0.18 14.43 -4.44
N GLY A 23 -0.68 13.23 -4.72
CA GLY A 23 -1.96 13.01 -5.40
C GLY A 23 -2.96 12.24 -4.53
N ASN A 24 -4.23 12.23 -4.93
CA ASN A 24 -5.22 11.34 -4.33
C ASN A 24 -4.91 9.89 -4.70
N THR A 25 -4.77 8.99 -3.71
CA THR A 25 -4.35 7.60 -3.91
C THR A 25 -5.51 6.61 -4.04
N PHE A 26 -6.76 7.08 -4.12
CA PHE A 26 -7.93 6.18 -4.14
C PHE A 26 -7.89 5.21 -5.32
N ASP A 27 -7.53 5.67 -6.52
CA ASP A 27 -7.37 4.79 -7.68
C ASP A 27 -6.15 3.86 -7.55
N SER A 28 -5.12 4.26 -6.81
CA SER A 28 -4.00 3.37 -6.48
C SER A 28 -4.46 2.23 -5.58
N HIS A 29 -5.32 2.51 -4.59
CA HIS A 29 -5.91 1.48 -3.74
C HIS A 29 -6.86 0.55 -4.52
N ARG A 30 -7.68 1.09 -5.43
CA ARG A 30 -8.50 0.28 -6.34
C ARG A 30 -7.65 -0.64 -7.21
N LEU A 31 -6.51 -0.15 -7.70
CA LEU A 31 -5.56 -0.95 -8.48
C LEU A 31 -4.97 -2.10 -7.63
N ILE A 32 -4.59 -1.83 -6.38
CA ILE A 32 -4.10 -2.86 -5.43
C ILE A 32 -5.17 -3.93 -5.16
N TRP A 33 -6.42 -3.52 -4.95
CA TRP A 33 -7.55 -4.45 -4.79
C TRP A 33 -7.71 -5.34 -6.02
N LYS A 34 -7.69 -4.75 -7.22
CA LYS A 34 -7.89 -5.49 -8.48
C LYS A 34 -6.73 -6.45 -8.77
N ALA A 35 -5.50 -6.04 -8.45
CA ALA A 35 -4.32 -6.88 -8.55
C ALA A 35 -4.46 -8.16 -7.73
N HIS A 36 -4.96 -8.05 -6.50
CA HIS A 36 -5.27 -9.20 -5.67
C HIS A 36 -6.40 -10.06 -6.27
N ALA A 37 -7.46 -9.44 -6.78
CA ALA A 37 -8.57 -10.15 -7.39
C ALA A 37 -8.15 -10.96 -8.64
N ASP A 38 -7.21 -10.44 -9.43
CA ASP A 38 -6.77 -11.07 -10.69
C ASP A 38 -5.65 -12.08 -10.53
N GLY A 39 -4.71 -11.82 -9.63
CA GLY A 39 -3.46 -12.58 -9.51
C GLY A 39 -3.03 -12.91 -8.10
N GLY A 40 -3.90 -12.69 -7.10
CA GLY A 40 -3.62 -12.96 -5.70
C GLY A 40 -2.53 -12.08 -5.10
N SER A 41 -2.02 -12.48 -3.95
CA SER A 41 -1.03 -11.71 -3.18
C SER A 41 0.27 -11.45 -3.95
N GLU A 42 0.69 -12.34 -4.85
CA GLU A 42 1.91 -12.14 -5.64
C GLU A 42 1.79 -10.97 -6.62
N LEU A 43 0.66 -10.85 -7.32
CA LEU A 43 0.44 -9.73 -8.22
C LEU A 43 0.20 -8.44 -7.44
N GLN A 44 -0.53 -8.53 -6.32
CA GLN A 44 -0.75 -7.41 -5.41
C GLN A 44 0.57 -6.83 -4.90
N ASP A 45 1.50 -7.67 -4.45
CA ASP A 45 2.82 -7.27 -3.95
C ASP A 45 3.64 -6.56 -5.03
N ARG A 46 3.69 -7.12 -6.26
CA ARG A 46 4.36 -6.45 -7.39
C ARG A 46 3.77 -5.08 -7.69
N ILE A 47 2.45 -4.92 -7.62
CA ILE A 47 1.78 -3.64 -7.85
C ILE A 47 2.15 -2.63 -6.75
N VAL A 48 2.09 -3.04 -5.48
CA VAL A 48 2.46 -2.17 -4.35
C VAL A 48 3.92 -1.72 -4.47
N GLU A 49 4.81 -2.62 -4.82
CA GLU A 49 6.24 -2.33 -5.00
C GLU A 49 6.49 -1.30 -6.13
N GLU A 50 5.81 -1.45 -7.27
CA GLU A 50 5.93 -0.46 -8.37
C GLU A 50 5.35 0.91 -7.98
N LEU A 51 4.24 0.94 -7.24
CA LEU A 51 3.66 2.18 -6.71
C LEU A 51 4.60 2.86 -5.69
N PHE A 52 5.20 2.10 -4.79
CA PHE A 52 6.17 2.62 -3.82
C PHE A 52 7.41 3.17 -4.51
N LYS A 53 7.98 2.46 -5.48
CA LYS A 53 9.09 2.99 -6.28
C LYS A 53 8.71 4.25 -7.03
N ALA A 54 7.53 4.27 -7.67
CA ALA A 54 7.06 5.42 -8.42
C ALA A 54 6.98 6.68 -7.53
N TYR A 55 6.44 6.54 -6.33
CA TYR A 55 6.26 7.66 -5.40
C TYR A 55 7.54 8.01 -4.63
N PHE A 56 8.11 7.04 -3.92
CA PHE A 56 9.20 7.29 -2.98
C PHE A 56 10.55 7.48 -3.64
N GLU A 57 10.80 6.92 -4.82
CA GLU A 57 12.12 7.02 -5.47
C GLU A 57 12.10 7.83 -6.77
N ASN A 58 10.97 7.84 -7.49
CA ASN A 58 10.88 8.43 -8.83
C ASN A 58 10.00 9.68 -8.90
N GLU A 59 9.53 10.20 -7.75
CA GLU A 59 8.83 11.49 -7.65
C GLU A 59 7.53 11.59 -8.46
N LYS A 60 6.92 10.44 -8.78
CA LYS A 60 5.67 10.38 -9.54
C LYS A 60 4.46 10.50 -8.63
N SER A 61 3.41 11.15 -9.12
CA SER A 61 2.12 11.24 -8.43
C SER A 61 1.31 9.96 -8.61
N LEU A 62 0.88 9.35 -7.51
CA LEU A 62 0.02 8.16 -7.54
C LEU A 62 -1.46 8.46 -7.85
N GLY A 63 -1.81 9.74 -8.01
CA GLY A 63 -3.12 10.15 -8.52
C GLY A 63 -3.17 10.31 -10.05
N ASP A 64 -2.05 10.08 -10.75
CA ASP A 64 -1.95 10.18 -12.20
C ASP A 64 -2.23 8.81 -12.85
N HIS A 65 -3.26 8.74 -13.70
CA HIS A 65 -3.67 7.51 -14.37
C HIS A 65 -2.59 6.94 -15.30
N ASP A 66 -1.75 7.77 -15.90
CA ASP A 66 -0.68 7.27 -16.76
C ASP A 66 0.45 6.65 -15.93
N VAL A 67 0.73 7.19 -14.74
CA VAL A 67 1.64 6.56 -13.77
C VAL A 67 1.08 5.22 -13.28
N LEU A 68 -0.22 5.14 -12.99
CA LEU A 68 -0.87 3.90 -12.55
C LEU A 68 -0.82 2.80 -13.63
N LYS A 69 -1.03 3.16 -14.90
CA LYS A 69 -0.86 2.23 -16.03
C LYS A 69 0.56 1.73 -16.14
N GLU A 70 1.56 2.62 -16.08
CA GLU A 70 2.97 2.24 -16.15
C GLU A 70 3.35 1.27 -15.02
N CYS A 71 2.89 1.53 -13.79
CA CYS A 71 3.14 0.63 -12.65
C CYS A 71 2.47 -0.74 -12.88
N ALA A 72 1.23 -0.76 -13.35
CA ALA A 72 0.51 -1.99 -13.63
C ALA A 72 1.19 -2.82 -14.73
N GLU A 73 1.59 -2.18 -15.84
CA GLU A 73 2.27 -2.84 -16.95
C GLU A 73 3.59 -3.50 -16.49
N LYS A 74 4.39 -2.80 -15.68
CA LYS A 74 5.63 -3.35 -15.10
C LYS A 74 5.39 -4.55 -14.19
N ALA A 75 4.28 -4.54 -13.45
CA ALA A 75 3.87 -5.66 -12.60
C ALA A 75 3.20 -6.83 -13.36
N GLY A 76 2.90 -6.64 -14.65
CA GLY A 76 2.28 -7.63 -15.52
C GLY A 76 0.74 -7.60 -15.54
N MET A 77 0.14 -6.43 -15.31
CA MET A 77 -1.32 -6.22 -15.25
C MET A 77 -1.76 -5.08 -16.18
N ASP A 78 -2.92 -5.21 -16.82
CA ASP A 78 -3.57 -4.11 -17.54
C ASP A 78 -4.53 -3.35 -16.61
N ALA A 79 -4.20 -2.11 -16.26
CA ALA A 79 -5.04 -1.25 -15.43
C ALA A 79 -6.17 -0.54 -16.21
N THR A 80 -6.16 -0.60 -17.53
CA THR A 80 -7.09 0.15 -18.40
C THR A 80 -8.57 -0.10 -18.10
N PRO A 81 -9.02 -1.36 -17.90
CA PRO A 81 -10.42 -1.62 -17.57
C PRO A 81 -10.87 -0.94 -16.27
N LEU A 82 -10.02 -0.95 -15.24
CA LEU A 82 -10.30 -0.35 -13.94
C LEU A 82 -10.31 1.17 -13.99
N LEU A 83 -9.37 1.78 -14.72
CA LEU A 83 -9.26 3.24 -14.81
C LEU A 83 -10.36 3.85 -15.68
N ASN A 84 -10.88 3.09 -16.66
CA ASN A 84 -12.01 3.52 -17.50
C ASN A 84 -13.38 3.34 -16.84
N ASP A 85 -13.49 2.46 -15.82
CA ASP A 85 -14.71 2.23 -15.07
C ASP A 85 -14.51 2.63 -13.60
N GLN A 86 -14.93 3.82 -13.22
CA GLN A 86 -14.77 4.34 -11.85
C GLN A 86 -15.54 3.54 -10.79
N SER A 87 -16.53 2.73 -11.17
CA SER A 87 -17.30 1.92 -10.23
C SER A 87 -16.58 0.62 -9.84
N MET A 88 -15.68 0.13 -10.69
CA MET A 88 -14.96 -1.12 -10.48
C MET A 88 -14.10 -1.07 -9.20
N GLY A 89 -14.38 -1.93 -8.21
CA GLY A 89 -13.60 -1.96 -6.97
C GLY A 89 -13.86 -0.78 -6.02
N GLN A 90 -14.80 0.12 -6.34
CA GLN A 90 -15.08 1.29 -5.51
C GLN A 90 -15.69 0.87 -4.17
N GLU A 91 -16.70 0.00 -4.20
CA GLU A 91 -17.39 -0.47 -3.00
C GLU A 91 -16.44 -1.24 -2.09
N GLU A 92 -15.66 -2.15 -2.66
CA GLU A 92 -14.70 -2.98 -1.94
C GLU A 92 -13.60 -2.16 -1.27
N THR A 93 -13.04 -1.18 -2.00
CA THR A 93 -12.01 -0.28 -1.47
C THR A 93 -12.55 0.59 -0.32
N LEU A 94 -13.79 1.10 -0.47
CA LEU A 94 -14.44 1.90 0.60
C LEU A 94 -14.79 1.04 1.81
N ALA A 95 -15.27 -0.19 1.58
CA ALA A 95 -15.62 -1.12 2.64
C ALA A 95 -14.40 -1.52 3.48
N GLU A 96 -13.27 -1.80 2.84
CA GLU A 96 -12.01 -2.11 3.54
C GLU A 96 -11.54 -0.91 4.38
N MET A 97 -11.54 0.29 3.81
CA MET A 97 -11.17 1.52 4.54
C MET A 97 -12.08 1.76 5.75
N GLU A 98 -13.39 1.57 5.60
CA GLU A 98 -14.37 1.76 6.67
C GLU A 98 -14.24 0.67 7.75
N GLU A 99 -13.95 -0.58 7.39
CA GLU A 99 -13.68 -1.64 8.36
C GLU A 99 -12.50 -1.25 9.26
N PHE A 100 -11.36 -0.87 8.68
CA PHE A 100 -10.18 -0.46 9.45
C PHE A 100 -10.45 0.76 10.33
N ARG A 101 -11.22 1.73 9.83
CA ARG A 101 -11.58 2.92 10.60
C ARG A 101 -12.51 2.61 11.76
N THR A 102 -13.53 1.78 11.56
CA THR A 102 -14.60 1.58 12.56
C THR A 102 -14.28 0.46 13.53
N LYS A 103 -13.89 -0.71 13.03
CA LYS A 103 -13.63 -1.91 13.82
C LYS A 103 -12.32 -1.80 14.57
N TYR A 104 -11.26 -1.36 13.88
CA TYR A 104 -9.91 -1.30 14.44
C TYR A 104 -9.50 0.10 14.90
N ARG A 105 -10.34 1.12 14.70
CA ARG A 105 -10.05 2.52 15.06
C ARG A 105 -8.73 3.02 14.48
N CYS A 106 -8.36 2.49 13.31
CA CYS A 106 -7.15 2.86 12.62
C CYS A 106 -7.20 4.37 12.26
N SER A 107 -6.12 5.07 12.58
CA SER A 107 -5.96 6.51 12.33
C SER A 107 -4.64 6.86 11.63
N GLY A 108 -3.84 5.85 11.28
CA GLY A 108 -2.57 6.00 10.59
C GLY A 108 -2.03 4.65 10.12
N VAL A 109 -1.17 4.68 9.10
CA VAL A 109 -0.55 3.50 8.47
C VAL A 109 0.98 3.56 8.57
N PRO A 110 1.70 2.41 8.52
CA PRO A 110 1.16 1.05 8.42
C PRO A 110 0.48 0.61 9.72
N PHE A 111 -0.51 -0.29 9.61
CA PHE A 111 -1.28 -0.83 10.72
C PHE A 111 -1.52 -2.31 10.46
N PHE A 112 -1.23 -3.16 11.43
CA PHE A 112 -1.30 -4.60 11.30
C PHE A 112 -2.30 -5.16 12.30
N VAL A 113 -3.11 -6.12 11.88
CA VAL A 113 -4.03 -6.87 12.73
C VAL A 113 -3.71 -8.34 12.62
N PHE A 114 -3.49 -9.01 13.75
CA PHE A 114 -3.12 -10.41 13.84
C PHE A 114 -4.26 -11.21 14.47
N ASP A 115 -4.84 -12.13 13.70
CA ASP A 115 -5.97 -13.00 14.09
C ASP A 115 -7.17 -12.24 14.71
N GLY A 116 -7.33 -10.94 14.36
CA GLY A 116 -8.34 -10.06 14.95
C GLY A 116 -8.19 -9.79 16.46
N LYS A 117 -7.07 -10.21 17.08
CA LYS A 117 -6.84 -10.16 18.53
C LYS A 117 -5.79 -9.14 18.95
N TYR A 118 -4.72 -9.02 18.17
CA TYR A 118 -3.61 -8.10 18.42
C TYR A 118 -3.50 -7.12 17.27
N ASP A 119 -3.18 -5.87 17.57
CA ASP A 119 -2.87 -4.85 16.59
C ASP A 119 -1.52 -4.18 16.87
N LEU A 120 -0.83 -3.79 15.80
CA LEU A 120 0.39 -2.99 15.85
C LEU A 120 0.23 -1.77 14.93
N SER A 121 0.48 -0.59 15.49
CA SER A 121 0.36 0.69 14.79
C SER A 121 1.75 1.29 14.51
N GLY A 122 1.95 1.72 13.27
CA GLY A 122 3.19 2.29 12.78
C GLY A 122 4.20 1.25 12.30
N ALA A 123 5.28 1.74 11.69
CA ALA A 123 6.40 0.91 11.24
C ALA A 123 7.24 0.45 12.44
N GLN A 124 6.76 -0.59 13.13
CA GLN A 124 7.44 -1.19 14.28
C GLN A 124 8.65 -2.03 13.82
N PRO A 125 9.66 -2.23 14.68
CA PRO A 125 10.75 -3.15 14.40
C PRO A 125 10.26 -4.59 14.12
N PRO A 126 10.95 -5.36 13.29
CA PRO A 126 10.57 -6.75 12.98
C PRO A 126 10.39 -7.64 14.21
N GLU A 127 11.15 -7.39 15.28
CA GLU A 127 11.09 -8.15 16.53
C GLU A 127 9.72 -8.05 17.22
N GLU A 128 9.02 -6.91 17.09
CA GLU A 128 7.67 -6.74 17.65
C GLU A 128 6.65 -7.61 16.90
N ILE A 129 6.78 -7.72 15.58
CA ILE A 129 5.94 -8.61 14.77
C ILE A 129 6.20 -10.07 15.16
N VAL A 130 7.47 -10.48 15.29
CA VAL A 130 7.84 -11.83 15.73
C VAL A 130 7.24 -12.16 17.08
N SER A 131 7.37 -11.25 18.06
CA SER A 131 6.81 -11.41 19.42
C SER A 131 5.29 -11.61 19.41
N VAL A 132 4.55 -10.88 18.56
CA VAL A 132 3.10 -11.08 18.41
C VAL A 132 2.77 -12.43 17.78
N LEU A 133 3.52 -12.85 16.75
CA LEU A 133 3.32 -14.14 16.10
C LEU A 133 3.62 -15.31 17.05
N GLU A 134 4.68 -15.25 17.85
CA GLU A 134 5.00 -16.26 18.86
C GLU A 134 3.85 -16.44 19.86
N ARG A 135 3.28 -15.33 20.37
CA ARG A 135 2.13 -15.37 21.29
C ARG A 135 0.84 -15.94 20.69
N LEU A 136 0.71 -15.94 19.36
CA LEU A 136 -0.46 -16.50 18.67
C LEU A 136 -0.32 -17.99 18.37
N LEU A 137 0.90 -18.51 18.37
CA LEU A 137 1.19 -19.92 18.14
C LEU A 137 1.11 -20.76 19.43
N ASP A 138 1.21 -20.12 20.60
CA ASP A 138 1.00 -20.69 21.92
C ASP A 138 -0.50 -20.91 22.25
#